data_AF-A0A2L0ER60-F1
#
_entry.id   AF-A0A2L0ER60-F1
#
_cell.length_a   1.000
_cell.length_b   1.000
_cell.length_c   1.000
_cell.angle_alpha   90.00
_cell.angle_beta   90.00
_cell.angle_gamma   90.00
#
_symmetry.space_group_name_H-M   'P 1'
#
loop_
_entity.id
_entity.type
_entity.pdbx_description
1 polymer ?
#
loop_
_entity_poly.entity_id
_entity_poly.type
_entity_poly.pdbx_seq_one_letter_code
_entity_poly.pdbx_strand_id
1 'polypeptide(L)'
;MDEAQWVDELYKAFWRTLPGMLHAEAQGLAYTLGLSPSRDVPWSAVFSNEITLAAPALLAEAMPNVRGATVQDALLAHLLAVIEAFGTDRIKDAQVRPTWQLEAILAHVRRARDAALGRVAPGVDDPAIDFAGADDETLRAIEAERSLLASGEPAGFGRYYELSLGKQRVGFPASIALAHAAGWTAAQREALARLLSSVWLGLQLHDDVMDWQDDYQRGGAWAVVLASEHHARGQGEPEERAPERASGSLHRATGTFGAFATPPWGIAATPKAQSEPPPASSAPSPLIPVRRMVFDSGVLAAMLDDERRCFRAARRRAAVLGARRVAAWAEAREAQARELARCEAESPGFANRAHGLNAWAKAVLA
;
A
#
# COMPACT_ATOMS: atom_id res chain seq x y z
N MET A 1 -24.20 -13.17 -2.25
CA MET A 1 -23.03 -13.93 -1.79
C MET A 1 -22.07 -12.90 -1.25
N ASP A 2 -21.47 -13.16 -0.09
CA ASP A 2 -20.54 -12.25 0.58
C ASP A 2 -19.27 -12.04 -0.28
N GLU A 3 -18.75 -10.81 -0.36
CA GLU A 3 -17.55 -10.49 -1.14
C GLU A 3 -16.32 -11.28 -0.67
N ALA A 4 -16.20 -11.49 0.64
CA ALA A 4 -15.14 -12.31 1.23
C ALA A 4 -15.18 -13.75 0.69
N GLN A 5 -16.37 -14.33 0.62
CA GLN A 5 -16.57 -15.67 0.06
C GLN A 5 -16.23 -15.73 -1.44
N TRP A 6 -16.53 -14.66 -2.20
CA TRP A 6 -16.15 -14.57 -3.61
C TRP A 6 -14.64 -14.55 -3.81
N VAL A 7 -13.91 -13.77 -3.01
CA VAL A 7 -12.44 -13.71 -3.07
C VAL A 7 -11.85 -15.11 -2.90
N ASP A 8 -12.29 -15.85 -1.88
CA ASP A 8 -11.72 -17.16 -1.56
C ASP A 8 -12.08 -18.23 -2.60
N GLU A 9 -13.34 -18.28 -3.07
CA GLU A 9 -13.75 -19.26 -4.07
C GLU A 9 -13.14 -18.95 -5.45
N LEU A 10 -12.94 -17.68 -5.81
CA LEU A 10 -12.24 -17.31 -7.04
C LEU A 10 -10.76 -17.67 -6.97
N TYR A 11 -10.08 -17.38 -5.85
CA TYR A 11 -8.69 -17.80 -5.68
C TYR A 11 -8.56 -19.32 -5.74
N LYS A 12 -9.49 -20.03 -5.11
CA LYS A 12 -9.55 -21.49 -5.10
C LYS A 12 -9.79 -22.08 -6.48
N ALA A 13 -10.68 -21.48 -7.26
CA ALA A 13 -10.88 -21.85 -8.65
C ALA A 13 -9.59 -21.62 -9.46
N PHE A 14 -8.92 -20.48 -9.26
CA PHE A 14 -7.65 -20.17 -9.93
C PHE A 14 -6.56 -21.20 -9.63
N TRP A 15 -6.24 -21.48 -8.36
CA TRP A 15 -5.08 -22.34 -8.06
C TRP A 15 -5.31 -23.78 -8.49
N ARG A 16 -6.57 -24.24 -8.59
CA ARG A 16 -6.93 -25.55 -9.17
C ARG A 16 -6.63 -25.65 -10.66
N THR A 17 -6.47 -24.55 -11.38
CA THR A 17 -6.05 -24.54 -12.80
C THR A 17 -4.55 -24.74 -12.98
N LEU A 18 -3.77 -24.64 -11.90
CA LEU A 18 -2.32 -24.79 -11.96
C LEU A 18 -1.91 -26.26 -12.17
N PRO A 19 -0.70 -26.52 -12.70
CA PRO A 19 -0.10 -27.85 -12.63
C PRO A 19 -0.10 -28.40 -11.21
N GLY A 20 -0.39 -29.70 -11.03
CA GLY A 20 -0.54 -30.32 -9.70
C GLY A 20 0.65 -30.12 -8.76
N MET A 21 1.87 -30.05 -9.31
CA MET A 21 3.10 -29.78 -8.56
C MET A 21 3.15 -28.39 -7.90
N LEU A 22 2.30 -27.45 -8.32
CA LEU A 22 2.20 -26.10 -7.75
C LEU A 22 1.05 -25.96 -6.74
N HIS A 23 0.15 -26.94 -6.61
CA HIS A 23 -1.08 -26.82 -5.82
C HIS A 23 -0.82 -26.51 -4.36
N ALA A 24 0.08 -27.28 -3.72
CA ALA A 24 0.40 -27.08 -2.31
C ALA A 24 0.93 -25.67 -2.05
N GLU A 25 1.82 -25.18 -2.92
CA GLU A 25 2.45 -23.87 -2.78
C GLU A 25 1.47 -22.74 -3.07
N ALA A 26 0.61 -22.88 -4.08
CA ALA A 26 -0.43 -21.92 -4.38
C ALA A 26 -1.49 -21.85 -3.26
N GLN A 27 -1.89 -22.99 -2.69
CA GLN A 27 -2.82 -23.00 -1.56
C GLN A 27 -2.26 -22.21 -0.36
N GLY A 28 -0.96 -22.33 -0.09
CA GLY A 28 -0.27 -21.63 0.98
C GLY A 28 0.36 -20.29 0.58
N LEU A 29 0.00 -19.71 -0.56
CA LEU A 29 0.75 -18.59 -1.15
C LEU A 29 0.83 -17.37 -0.23
N ALA A 30 -0.26 -17.02 0.45
CA ALA A 30 -0.26 -15.90 1.40
C ALA A 30 0.77 -16.11 2.52
N TYR A 31 0.90 -17.33 3.04
CA TYR A 31 1.93 -17.66 4.02
C TYR A 31 3.34 -17.61 3.42
N THR A 32 3.54 -18.18 2.23
CA THR A 32 4.83 -18.12 1.51
C THR A 32 5.29 -16.68 1.27
N LEU A 33 4.35 -15.79 0.97
CA LEU A 33 4.62 -14.37 0.77
C LEU A 33 4.85 -13.61 2.08
N GLY A 34 4.69 -14.25 3.25
CA GLY A 34 4.77 -13.61 4.56
C GLY A 34 3.62 -12.63 4.80
N LEU A 35 2.44 -12.91 4.24
CA LEU A 35 1.22 -12.11 4.34
C LEU A 35 0.21 -12.72 5.35
N SER A 36 0.45 -13.93 5.80
CA SER A 36 -0.40 -14.67 6.75
C SER A 36 0.44 -15.42 7.79
N PRO A 37 -0.03 -15.59 9.04
CA PRO A 37 0.69 -16.33 10.07
C PRO A 37 0.66 -17.84 9.86
N SER A 38 -0.27 -18.35 9.03
CA SER A 38 -0.39 -19.78 8.73
C SER A 38 -0.91 -20.03 7.31
N ARG A 39 -0.75 -21.26 6.82
CA ARG A 39 -1.19 -21.67 5.48
C ARG A 39 -2.71 -21.76 5.33
N ASP A 40 -3.43 -21.79 6.44
CA ASP A 40 -4.89 -22.02 6.46
C ASP A 40 -5.71 -20.72 6.45
N VAL A 41 -5.05 -19.56 6.54
CA VAL A 41 -5.75 -18.27 6.48
C VAL A 41 -6.20 -18.00 5.04
N PRO A 42 -7.51 -17.79 4.82
CA PRO A 42 -8.04 -17.46 3.50
C PRO A 42 -7.62 -16.06 3.06
N TRP A 43 -7.58 -15.81 1.73
CA TRP A 43 -7.18 -14.51 1.19
C TRP A 43 -8.09 -13.37 1.65
N SER A 44 -9.38 -13.64 1.82
CA SER A 44 -10.34 -12.67 2.36
C SER A 44 -9.98 -12.17 3.76
N ALA A 45 -9.21 -12.94 4.54
CA ALA A 45 -8.75 -12.60 5.88
C ALA A 45 -7.29 -12.08 5.93
N VAL A 46 -6.57 -12.10 4.80
CA VAL A 46 -5.18 -11.61 4.72
C VAL A 46 -5.12 -10.11 4.95
N PHE A 47 -6.06 -9.36 4.36
CA PHE A 47 -6.11 -7.89 4.48
C PHE A 47 -7.28 -7.45 5.36
N SER A 48 -7.02 -6.48 6.23
CA SER A 48 -8.05 -5.90 7.11
C SER A 48 -9.08 -5.02 6.38
N ASN A 49 -8.81 -4.69 5.11
CA ASN A 49 -9.63 -3.84 4.27
C ASN A 49 -10.25 -4.66 3.15
N GLU A 50 -11.57 -4.90 3.21
CA GLU A 50 -12.31 -5.64 2.18
C GLU A 50 -12.08 -5.07 0.77
N ILE A 51 -11.99 -3.74 0.65
CA ILE A 51 -11.79 -3.06 -0.64
C ILE A 51 -10.46 -3.42 -1.30
N THR A 52 -9.45 -3.85 -0.55
CA THR A 52 -8.15 -4.25 -1.08
C THR A 52 -8.30 -5.37 -2.10
N LEU A 53 -9.09 -6.41 -1.79
CA LEU A 53 -9.29 -7.55 -2.68
C LEU A 53 -10.63 -7.51 -3.42
N ALA A 54 -11.62 -6.78 -2.92
CA ALA A 54 -12.98 -6.84 -3.43
C ALA A 54 -13.48 -5.56 -4.13
N ALA A 55 -12.59 -4.59 -4.45
CA ALA A 55 -12.99 -3.32 -5.04
C ALA A 55 -14.00 -3.44 -6.21
N PRO A 56 -13.79 -4.29 -7.25
CA PRO A 56 -14.77 -4.41 -8.33
C PRO A 56 -16.15 -4.89 -7.87
N ALA A 57 -16.21 -5.84 -6.94
CA ALA A 57 -17.47 -6.38 -6.44
C ALA A 57 -18.24 -5.35 -5.59
N LEU A 58 -17.52 -4.60 -4.73
CA LEU A 58 -18.11 -3.51 -3.94
C LEU A 58 -18.65 -2.40 -4.85
N LEU A 59 -17.95 -2.07 -5.94
CA LEU A 59 -18.35 -1.03 -6.89
C LEU A 59 -19.49 -1.47 -7.82
N ALA A 60 -19.68 -2.77 -8.02
CA ALA A 60 -20.71 -3.30 -8.91
C ALA A 60 -22.14 -2.91 -8.48
N GLU A 61 -22.36 -2.57 -7.20
CA GLU A 61 -23.66 -2.07 -6.73
C GLU A 61 -24.12 -0.80 -7.47
N ALA A 62 -23.17 0.01 -7.96
CA ALA A 62 -23.44 1.22 -8.73
C ALA A 62 -23.66 0.94 -10.23
N MET A 63 -23.60 -0.33 -10.64
CA MET A 63 -23.59 -0.77 -12.03
C MET A 63 -24.71 -1.82 -12.27
N PRO A 64 -26.00 -1.47 -12.13
CA PRO A 64 -27.09 -2.44 -12.10
C PRO A 64 -27.26 -3.27 -13.39
N ASN A 65 -26.69 -2.81 -14.51
CA ASN A 65 -26.78 -3.48 -15.81
C ASN A 65 -25.66 -4.48 -16.08
N VAL A 66 -24.66 -4.59 -15.18
CA VAL A 66 -23.53 -5.49 -15.38
C VAL A 66 -23.89 -6.92 -15.01
N ARG A 67 -23.47 -7.89 -15.84
CA ARG A 67 -23.75 -9.30 -15.57
C ARG A 67 -22.87 -9.80 -14.43
N GLY A 68 -23.41 -10.69 -13.58
CA GLY A 68 -22.66 -11.28 -12.46
C GLY A 68 -21.35 -11.96 -12.89
N ALA A 69 -21.33 -12.64 -14.03
CA ALA A 69 -20.10 -13.24 -14.58
C ALA A 69 -19.03 -12.19 -14.91
N THR A 70 -19.41 -11.02 -15.41
CA THR A 70 -18.49 -9.91 -15.68
C THR A 70 -17.92 -9.34 -14.38
N VAL A 71 -18.72 -9.27 -13.31
CA VAL A 71 -18.23 -8.88 -11.98
C VAL A 71 -17.23 -9.91 -11.44
N GLN A 72 -17.51 -11.20 -11.61
CA GLN A 72 -16.59 -12.27 -11.19
C GLN A 72 -15.26 -12.21 -11.93
N ASP A 73 -15.27 -11.99 -13.25
CA ASP A 73 -14.04 -11.84 -14.03
C ASP A 73 -13.26 -10.58 -13.63
N ALA A 74 -13.94 -9.46 -13.38
CA ALA A 74 -13.29 -8.24 -12.89
C ALA A 74 -12.69 -8.45 -11.49
N LEU A 75 -13.41 -9.11 -10.60
CA LEU A 75 -12.93 -9.44 -9.26
C LEU A 75 -11.72 -10.37 -9.32
N LEU A 76 -11.74 -11.40 -10.17
CA LEU A 76 -10.61 -12.30 -10.36
C LEU A 76 -9.38 -11.54 -10.90
N ALA A 77 -9.58 -10.68 -11.91
CA ALA A 77 -8.51 -9.84 -12.45
C ALA A 77 -7.89 -8.95 -11.37
N HIS A 78 -8.72 -8.27 -10.58
CA HIS A 78 -8.28 -7.41 -9.48
C HIS A 78 -7.52 -8.19 -8.40
N LEU A 79 -8.10 -9.27 -7.91
CA LEU A 79 -7.50 -10.14 -6.90
C LEU A 79 -6.12 -10.62 -7.31
N LEU A 80 -5.99 -11.13 -8.54
CA LEU A 80 -4.73 -11.63 -9.07
C LEU A 80 -3.72 -10.50 -9.30
N ALA A 81 -4.15 -9.29 -9.68
CA ALA A 81 -3.28 -8.13 -9.78
C ALA A 81 -2.68 -7.76 -8.42
N VAL A 82 -3.50 -7.74 -7.35
CA VAL A 82 -3.03 -7.46 -5.99
C VAL A 82 -2.05 -8.54 -5.53
N ILE A 83 -2.39 -9.83 -5.69
CA ILE A 83 -1.50 -10.94 -5.32
C ILE A 83 -0.16 -10.86 -6.04
N GLU A 84 -0.18 -10.56 -7.34
CA GLU A 84 1.06 -10.41 -8.12
C GLU A 84 1.89 -9.23 -7.66
N ALA A 85 1.26 -8.07 -7.42
CA ALA A 85 1.93 -6.87 -6.94
C ALA A 85 2.67 -7.14 -5.63
N PHE A 86 2.00 -7.74 -4.65
CA PHE A 86 2.64 -8.17 -3.40
C PHE A 86 3.73 -9.22 -3.62
N GLY A 87 3.52 -10.18 -4.51
CA GLY A 87 4.52 -11.20 -4.82
C GLY A 87 5.80 -10.60 -5.39
N THR A 88 5.68 -9.72 -6.38
CA THR A 88 6.81 -9.01 -7.00
C THR A 88 7.51 -8.10 -6.00
N ASP A 89 6.75 -7.36 -5.20
CA ASP A 89 7.27 -6.46 -4.16
C ASP A 89 8.12 -7.23 -3.13
N ARG A 90 7.55 -8.29 -2.53
CA ARG A 90 8.25 -9.12 -1.52
C ARG A 90 9.53 -9.77 -2.04
N ILE A 91 9.55 -10.17 -3.31
CA ILE A 91 10.76 -10.71 -3.95
C ILE A 91 11.78 -9.60 -4.16
N LYS A 92 11.37 -8.45 -4.72
CA LYS A 92 12.27 -7.31 -4.99
C LYS A 92 12.88 -6.75 -3.72
N ASP A 93 12.18 -6.83 -2.60
CA ASP A 93 12.65 -6.36 -1.30
C ASP A 93 13.44 -7.39 -0.51
N ALA A 94 13.68 -8.57 -1.12
CA ALA A 94 14.35 -9.71 -0.49
C ALA A 94 13.68 -10.19 0.81
N GLN A 95 12.40 -9.85 1.01
CA GLN A 95 11.59 -10.35 2.13
C GLN A 95 11.25 -11.84 1.93
N VAL A 96 11.16 -12.27 0.67
CA VAL A 96 10.92 -13.66 0.27
C VAL A 96 11.94 -14.04 -0.79
N ARG A 97 12.56 -15.22 -0.62
CA ARG A 97 13.47 -15.76 -1.62
C ARG A 97 12.71 -16.20 -2.87
N PRO A 98 13.12 -15.81 -4.09
CA PRO A 98 12.52 -16.32 -5.31
C PRO A 98 12.84 -17.82 -5.46
N THR A 99 11.79 -18.65 -5.43
CA THR A 99 11.86 -20.07 -5.78
C THR A 99 11.22 -20.26 -7.15
N TRP A 100 11.60 -21.32 -7.86
CA TRP A 100 11.01 -21.60 -9.17
C TRP A 100 9.49 -21.83 -9.07
N GLN A 101 8.99 -22.38 -7.96
CA GLN A 101 7.56 -22.55 -7.72
C GLN A 101 6.85 -21.20 -7.60
N LEU A 102 7.41 -20.29 -6.79
CA LEU A 102 6.83 -18.97 -6.57
C LEU A 102 6.81 -18.17 -7.88
N GLU A 103 7.92 -18.15 -8.61
CA GLU A 103 8.01 -17.47 -9.92
C GLU A 103 7.02 -18.07 -10.93
N ALA A 104 6.88 -19.40 -10.96
CA ALA A 104 5.92 -20.07 -11.83
C ALA A 104 4.47 -19.70 -11.47
N ILE A 105 4.13 -19.68 -10.16
CA ILE A 105 2.81 -19.27 -9.69
C ILE A 105 2.54 -17.82 -10.09
N LEU A 106 3.44 -16.88 -9.83
CA LEU A 106 3.26 -15.47 -10.20
C LEU A 106 3.13 -15.28 -11.71
N ALA A 107 3.85 -16.06 -12.53
CA ALA A 107 3.66 -16.07 -13.97
C ALA A 107 2.27 -16.57 -14.39
N HIS A 108 1.71 -17.58 -13.70
CA HIS A 108 0.33 -18.01 -13.92
C HIS A 108 -0.70 -16.99 -13.44
N VAL A 109 -0.43 -16.31 -12.32
CA VAL A 109 -1.26 -15.22 -11.81
C VAL A 109 -1.39 -14.11 -12.86
N ARG A 110 -0.28 -13.62 -13.44
CA ARG A 110 -0.30 -12.62 -14.52
C ARG A 110 -1.15 -13.06 -15.71
N ARG A 111 -0.91 -14.28 -16.23
CA ARG A 111 -1.67 -14.81 -17.37
C ARG A 111 -3.17 -14.92 -17.09
N ALA A 112 -3.55 -15.39 -15.90
CA ALA A 112 -4.94 -15.53 -15.52
C ALA A 112 -5.61 -14.17 -15.27
N ARG A 113 -4.89 -13.22 -14.68
CA ARG A 113 -5.29 -11.81 -14.52
C ARG A 113 -5.63 -11.19 -15.87
N ASP A 114 -4.70 -11.25 -16.82
CA ASP A 114 -4.86 -10.61 -18.12
C ASP A 114 -5.96 -11.30 -18.94
N ALA A 115 -6.07 -12.63 -18.86
CA ALA A 115 -7.17 -13.37 -19.48
C ALA A 115 -8.54 -13.02 -18.87
N ALA A 116 -8.61 -12.78 -17.55
CA ALA A 116 -9.84 -12.33 -16.90
C ALA A 116 -10.21 -10.91 -17.32
N LEU A 117 -9.24 -9.98 -17.37
CA LEU A 117 -9.47 -8.63 -17.89
C LEU A 117 -10.00 -8.64 -19.33
N GLY A 118 -9.41 -9.47 -20.20
CA GLY A 118 -9.85 -9.63 -21.58
C GLY A 118 -11.29 -10.15 -21.73
N ARG A 119 -11.82 -10.89 -20.75
CA ARG A 119 -13.24 -11.28 -20.71
C ARG A 119 -14.17 -10.15 -20.26
N VAL A 120 -13.68 -9.24 -19.41
CA VAL A 120 -14.44 -8.06 -18.95
C VAL A 120 -14.56 -7.02 -20.05
N ALA A 121 -13.46 -6.71 -20.73
CA ALA A 121 -13.36 -5.63 -21.71
C ALA A 121 -12.66 -6.12 -23.01
N PRO A 122 -13.31 -6.99 -23.79
CA PRO A 122 -12.69 -7.61 -24.97
C PRO A 122 -12.35 -6.57 -26.04
N GLY A 123 -11.07 -6.55 -26.46
CA GLY A 123 -10.59 -5.71 -27.57
C GLY A 123 -10.59 -4.21 -27.28
N VAL A 124 -10.68 -3.81 -26.00
CA VAL A 124 -10.64 -2.41 -25.61
C VAL A 124 -9.19 -1.90 -25.65
N ASP A 125 -8.98 -0.79 -26.37
CA ASP A 125 -7.74 -0.04 -26.41
C ASP A 125 -7.89 1.23 -25.56
N ASP A 126 -7.83 1.06 -24.24
CA ASP A 126 -7.89 2.14 -23.24
C ASP A 126 -6.71 1.94 -22.26
N PRO A 127 -5.73 2.85 -22.19
CA PRO A 127 -4.58 2.71 -21.28
C PRO A 127 -4.96 2.55 -19.80
N ALA A 128 -6.16 3.00 -19.40
CA ALA A 128 -6.64 2.81 -18.04
C ALA A 128 -7.17 1.38 -17.78
N ILE A 129 -7.32 0.57 -18.83
CA ILE A 129 -7.75 -0.84 -18.82
C ILE A 129 -6.60 -1.71 -19.34
N ASP A 130 -5.38 -1.43 -18.89
CA ASP A 130 -4.19 -2.19 -19.26
C ASP A 130 -3.33 -2.49 -18.03
N PHE A 131 -3.11 -3.78 -17.76
CA PHE A 131 -2.21 -4.18 -16.70
C PHE A 131 -0.75 -4.06 -17.08
N ALA A 132 -0.37 -4.15 -18.36
CA ALA A 132 1.03 -4.03 -18.75
C ALA A 132 1.54 -2.61 -18.46
N GLY A 133 0.81 -1.58 -18.90
CA GLY A 133 1.10 -0.19 -18.56
C GLY A 133 1.05 0.08 -17.04
N ALA A 134 0.07 -0.48 -16.33
CA ALA A 134 -0.04 -0.33 -14.88
C ALA A 134 1.11 -1.00 -14.10
N ASP A 135 1.58 -2.17 -14.55
CA ASP A 135 2.74 -2.87 -14.00
C ASP A 135 3.99 -2.00 -14.20
N ASP A 136 4.22 -1.47 -15.41
CA ASP A 136 5.38 -0.62 -15.72
C ASP A 136 5.40 0.68 -14.90
N GLU A 137 4.24 1.32 -14.67
CA GLU A 137 4.13 2.48 -13.79
C GLU A 137 4.42 2.12 -12.33
N THR A 138 3.87 1.01 -11.87
CA THR A 138 4.06 0.50 -10.51
C THR A 138 5.53 0.21 -10.24
N LEU A 139 6.19 -0.52 -11.13
CA LEU A 139 7.61 -0.86 -11.00
C LEU A 139 8.50 0.39 -10.99
N ARG A 140 8.21 1.38 -11.84
CA ARG A 140 8.93 2.66 -11.86
C ARG A 140 8.74 3.44 -10.55
N ALA A 141 7.53 3.44 -10.00
CA ALA A 141 7.25 4.10 -8.74
C ALA A 141 7.96 3.43 -7.55
N ILE A 142 7.95 2.09 -7.49
CA ILE A 142 8.69 1.31 -6.48
C ILE A 142 10.19 1.65 -6.55
N GLU A 143 10.79 1.63 -7.74
CA GLU A 143 12.22 1.89 -7.89
C GLU A 143 12.61 3.33 -7.55
N ALA A 144 11.79 4.30 -7.97
CA ALA A 144 12.01 5.71 -7.67
C ALA A 144 11.87 6.01 -6.16
N GLU A 145 10.91 5.39 -5.49
CA GLU A 145 10.78 5.49 -4.04
C GLU A 145 11.98 4.85 -3.32
N ARG A 146 12.38 3.65 -3.72
CA ARG A 146 13.53 2.97 -3.10
C ARG A 146 14.81 3.81 -3.20
N SER A 147 15.04 4.41 -4.36
CA SER A 147 16.18 5.30 -4.58
C SER A 147 16.10 6.55 -3.68
N LEU A 148 14.91 7.12 -3.50
CA LEU A 148 14.68 8.28 -2.64
C LEU A 148 14.84 7.95 -1.15
N LEU A 149 14.27 6.83 -0.69
CA LEU A 149 14.39 6.41 0.70
C LEU A 149 15.84 6.04 1.06
N ALA A 150 16.56 5.42 0.13
CA ALA A 150 17.97 5.07 0.32
C ALA A 150 18.92 6.29 0.28
N SER A 151 18.59 7.34 -0.48
CA SER A 151 19.41 8.55 -0.54
C SER A 151 19.29 9.39 0.74
N GLY A 152 18.19 9.26 1.46
CA GLY A 152 17.87 10.09 2.63
C GLY A 152 17.61 11.56 2.27
N GLU A 153 17.41 11.86 0.98
CA GLU A 153 17.09 13.20 0.51
C GLU A 153 15.73 13.64 1.07
N PRO A 154 15.62 14.87 1.58
CA PRO A 154 14.33 15.43 1.97
C PRO A 154 13.35 15.45 0.80
N ALA A 155 12.10 15.05 1.06
CA ALA A 155 11.03 15.09 0.08
C ALA A 155 9.73 15.51 0.74
N GLY A 156 8.95 16.33 0.05
CA GLY A 156 7.65 16.80 0.53
C GLY A 156 6.49 15.87 0.15
N PHE A 157 5.32 16.18 0.71
CA PHE A 157 4.07 15.45 0.46
C PHE A 157 3.70 15.29 -1.02
N GLY A 158 4.06 16.25 -1.89
CA GLY A 158 3.81 16.12 -3.33
C GLY A 158 4.50 14.89 -3.95
N ARG A 159 5.76 14.65 -3.59
CA ARG A 159 6.54 13.50 -4.06
C ARG A 159 6.04 12.20 -3.43
N TYR A 160 5.66 12.25 -2.15
CA TYR A 160 4.99 11.16 -1.45
C TYR A 160 3.73 10.70 -2.21
N TYR A 161 2.84 11.63 -2.59
CA TYR A 161 1.59 11.29 -3.27
C TYR A 161 1.82 10.72 -4.67
N GLU A 162 2.76 11.28 -5.42
CA GLU A 162 3.12 10.81 -6.76
C GLU A 162 3.57 9.35 -6.72
N LEU A 163 4.55 9.03 -5.85
CA LEU A 163 5.12 7.69 -5.75
C LEU A 163 4.14 6.70 -5.10
N SER A 164 3.44 7.11 -4.04
CA SER A 164 2.42 6.29 -3.39
C SER A 164 1.30 5.92 -4.34
N LEU A 165 0.81 6.87 -5.16
CA LEU A 165 -0.23 6.56 -6.14
C LEU A 165 0.31 5.69 -7.28
N GLY A 166 1.54 5.94 -7.74
CA GLY A 166 2.19 5.16 -8.80
C GLY A 166 2.25 3.67 -8.45
N LYS A 167 2.57 3.32 -7.20
CA LYS A 167 2.63 1.92 -6.74
C LYS A 167 1.27 1.21 -6.73
N GLN A 168 0.19 1.98 -6.64
CA GLN A 168 -1.16 1.44 -6.51
C GLN A 168 -1.85 1.30 -7.88
N ARG A 169 -1.17 1.62 -8.99
CA ARG A 169 -1.75 1.67 -10.34
C ARG A 169 -2.31 0.33 -10.79
N VAL A 170 -1.69 -0.77 -10.42
CA VAL A 170 -2.18 -2.13 -10.67
C VAL A 170 -3.55 -2.42 -10.03
N GLY A 171 -3.99 -1.65 -9.04
CA GLY A 171 -5.33 -1.79 -8.43
C GLY A 171 -6.48 -1.17 -9.24
N PHE A 172 -6.22 -0.58 -10.42
CA PHE A 172 -7.19 0.22 -11.18
C PHE A 172 -7.86 -0.53 -12.34
N PRO A 173 -7.12 -1.24 -13.21
CA PRO A 173 -7.65 -1.67 -14.51
C PRO A 173 -8.93 -2.48 -14.43
N ALA A 174 -9.04 -3.42 -13.50
CA ALA A 174 -10.21 -4.28 -13.36
C ALA A 174 -11.50 -3.51 -13.01
N SER A 175 -11.42 -2.52 -12.12
CA SER A 175 -12.58 -1.71 -11.73
C SER A 175 -13.01 -0.77 -12.86
N ILE A 176 -12.03 -0.22 -13.61
CA ILE A 176 -12.30 0.65 -14.76
C ILE A 176 -12.88 -0.16 -15.93
N ALA A 177 -12.38 -1.37 -16.16
CA ALA A 177 -12.92 -2.31 -17.14
C ALA A 177 -14.36 -2.69 -16.82
N LEU A 178 -14.67 -2.95 -15.55
CA LEU A 178 -16.03 -3.24 -15.10
C LEU A 178 -16.97 -2.05 -15.36
N ALA A 179 -16.54 -0.84 -15.04
CA ALA A 179 -17.29 0.38 -15.33
C ALA A 179 -17.52 0.56 -16.84
N HIS A 180 -16.50 0.30 -17.65
CA HIS A 180 -16.63 0.31 -19.12
C HIS A 180 -17.68 -0.71 -19.59
N ALA A 181 -17.60 -1.95 -19.11
CA ALA A 181 -18.57 -3.00 -19.43
C ALA A 181 -20.00 -2.67 -18.97
N ALA A 182 -20.15 -1.88 -17.90
CA ALA A 182 -21.42 -1.35 -17.42
C ALA A 182 -21.96 -0.17 -18.26
N GLY A 183 -21.23 0.28 -19.29
CA GLY A 183 -21.61 1.39 -20.14
C GLY A 183 -21.33 2.77 -19.54
N TRP A 184 -20.47 2.88 -18.52
CA TRP A 184 -20.09 4.17 -17.96
C TRP A 184 -19.30 5.00 -18.97
N THR A 185 -19.64 6.28 -19.03
CA THR A 185 -18.95 7.28 -19.86
C THR A 185 -17.49 7.49 -19.40
N ALA A 186 -16.66 8.05 -20.26
CA ALA A 186 -15.27 8.39 -19.92
C ALA A 186 -15.18 9.27 -18.65
N ALA A 187 -16.08 10.26 -18.50
CA ALA A 187 -16.12 11.12 -17.33
C ALA A 187 -16.45 10.36 -16.03
N GLN A 188 -17.35 9.36 -16.09
CA GLN A 188 -17.66 8.50 -14.96
C GLN A 188 -16.49 7.58 -14.61
N ARG A 189 -15.79 7.03 -15.61
CA ARG A 189 -14.58 6.21 -15.40
C ARG A 189 -13.44 7.04 -14.81
N GLU A 190 -13.28 8.29 -15.21
CA GLU A 190 -12.31 9.21 -14.62
C GLU A 190 -12.68 9.57 -13.16
N ALA A 191 -13.97 9.76 -12.87
CA ALA A 191 -14.45 9.93 -11.50
C ALA A 191 -14.19 8.68 -10.63
N LEU A 192 -14.32 7.48 -11.21
CA LEU A 192 -13.96 6.22 -10.57
C LEU A 192 -12.46 6.12 -10.30
N ALA A 193 -11.61 6.45 -11.28
CA ALA A 193 -10.16 6.48 -11.08
C ALA A 193 -9.78 7.41 -9.92
N ARG A 194 -10.37 8.60 -9.83
CA ARG A 194 -10.16 9.52 -8.69
C ARG A 194 -10.67 8.99 -7.35
N LEU A 195 -11.77 8.23 -7.36
CA LEU A 195 -12.26 7.52 -6.17
C LEU A 195 -11.20 6.52 -5.71
N LEU A 196 -10.75 5.63 -6.60
CA LEU A 196 -9.73 4.62 -6.31
C LEU A 196 -8.44 5.28 -5.81
N SER A 197 -7.93 6.32 -6.47
CA SER A 197 -6.75 7.07 -6.00
C SER A 197 -6.90 7.55 -4.55
N SER A 198 -8.09 8.02 -4.17
CA SER A 198 -8.31 8.51 -2.81
C SER A 198 -8.41 7.38 -1.78
N VAL A 199 -8.98 6.25 -2.17
CA VAL A 199 -9.01 5.04 -1.33
C VAL A 199 -7.58 4.56 -1.09
N TRP A 200 -6.81 4.33 -2.15
CA TRP A 200 -5.46 3.77 -2.05
C TRP A 200 -4.49 4.71 -1.33
N LEU A 201 -4.54 6.02 -1.59
CA LEU A 201 -3.72 6.99 -0.85
C LEU A 201 -4.08 7.05 0.63
N GLY A 202 -5.37 6.98 0.98
CA GLY A 202 -5.79 6.93 2.38
C GLY A 202 -5.25 5.69 3.09
N LEU A 203 -5.34 4.53 2.44
CA LEU A 203 -4.78 3.29 2.97
C LEU A 203 -3.26 3.34 3.11
N GLN A 204 -2.56 3.93 2.14
CA GLN A 204 -1.10 4.06 2.19
C GLN A 204 -0.65 4.96 3.35
N LEU A 205 -1.25 6.15 3.48
CA LEU A 205 -0.95 7.07 4.60
C LEU A 205 -1.12 6.40 5.95
N HIS A 206 -2.17 5.59 6.10
CA HIS A 206 -2.42 4.84 7.33
C HIS A 206 -1.28 3.85 7.60
N ASP A 207 -0.92 3.04 6.61
CA ASP A 207 0.12 2.02 6.68
C ASP A 207 1.45 2.64 7.11
N ASP A 208 1.88 3.72 6.44
CA ASP A 208 3.16 4.36 6.72
C ASP A 208 3.18 5.02 8.09
N VAL A 209 2.05 5.55 8.57
CA VAL A 209 1.97 6.08 9.93
C VAL A 209 2.08 4.97 10.96
N MET A 210 1.52 3.79 10.71
CA MET A 210 1.55 2.69 11.67
C MET A 210 2.92 2.00 11.69
N ASP A 211 3.56 1.85 10.53
CA ASP A 211 4.71 0.97 10.35
C ASP A 211 6.05 1.71 10.23
N TRP A 212 6.08 3.06 10.25
CA TRP A 212 7.30 3.84 9.96
C TRP A 212 8.55 3.44 10.76
N GLN A 213 8.40 2.93 11.99
CA GLN A 213 9.56 2.50 12.80
C GLN A 213 10.20 1.25 12.22
N ASP A 214 9.38 0.25 11.88
CA ASP A 214 9.83 -0.98 11.28
C ASP A 214 10.35 -0.70 9.86
N ASP A 215 9.73 0.24 9.17
CA ASP A 215 10.13 0.69 7.83
C ASP A 215 11.50 1.37 7.84
N TYR A 216 11.71 2.25 8.81
CA TYR A 216 12.98 2.94 8.96
C TYR A 216 14.11 1.97 9.31
N GLN A 217 13.86 1.00 10.20
CA GLN A 217 14.82 -0.05 10.51
C GLN A 217 15.13 -0.93 9.30
N ARG A 218 14.14 -1.11 8.43
CA ARG A 218 14.28 -1.93 7.23
C ARG A 218 14.96 -1.18 6.10
N GLY A 219 15.00 0.15 6.02
CA GLY A 219 15.78 0.83 4.98
C GLY A 219 15.40 2.28 4.72
N GLY A 220 14.28 2.73 5.28
CA GLY A 220 13.79 4.10 5.13
C GLY A 220 12.29 4.17 5.32
N ALA A 221 11.82 5.29 5.84
CA ALA A 221 10.39 5.52 6.08
C ALA A 221 10.03 6.94 5.64
N TRP A 222 8.87 7.08 5.01
CA TRP A 222 8.43 8.41 4.58
C TRP A 222 8.16 9.36 5.74
N ALA A 223 7.70 8.87 6.89
CA ALA A 223 7.57 9.72 8.08
C ALA A 223 8.91 10.40 8.43
N VAL A 224 10.04 9.70 8.26
CA VAL A 224 11.37 10.25 8.51
C VAL A 224 11.75 11.26 7.42
N VAL A 225 11.52 10.93 6.15
CA VAL A 225 11.83 11.82 5.02
C VAL A 225 11.01 13.12 5.09
N LEU A 226 9.71 13.01 5.35
CA LEU A 226 8.79 14.14 5.48
C LEU A 226 9.13 14.98 6.72
N ALA A 227 9.45 14.35 7.86
CA ALA A 227 9.93 15.08 9.05
C ALA A 227 11.22 15.86 8.78
N SER A 228 12.14 15.27 8.01
CA SER A 228 13.41 15.89 7.64
C SER A 228 13.20 17.11 6.75
N GLU A 229 12.27 17.03 5.78
CA GLU A 229 11.86 18.16 4.95
C GLU A 229 11.21 19.28 5.77
N HIS A 230 10.32 18.94 6.72
CA HIS A 230 9.74 19.92 7.64
C HIS A 230 10.81 20.63 8.48
N HIS A 231 11.81 19.88 8.96
CA HIS A 231 12.91 20.44 9.74
C HIS A 231 13.81 21.35 8.90
N ALA A 232 14.17 20.93 7.68
CA ALA A 232 14.98 21.72 6.76
C ALA A 232 14.30 23.06 6.40
N ARG A 233 12.98 23.07 6.19
CA ARG A 233 12.21 24.30 5.96
C ARG A 233 12.10 25.19 7.20
N GLY A 234 12.00 24.60 8.39
CA GLY A 234 11.95 25.34 9.66
C GLY A 234 13.28 25.97 10.08
N GLN A 235 14.40 25.45 9.59
CA GLN A 235 15.74 26.01 9.81
C GLN A 235 16.18 27.00 8.72
N GLY A 236 15.46 27.07 7.60
CA GLY A 236 15.67 28.04 6.53
C GLY A 236 14.91 29.35 6.75
N GLU A 237 15.34 30.15 7.74
CA GLU A 237 15.46 31.62 7.72
C GLU A 237 15.61 32.20 9.15
N PRO A 238 16.80 32.74 9.48
CA PRO A 238 16.92 34.07 10.05
C PRO A 238 17.15 35.05 8.89
N GLU A 239 16.25 36.01 8.75
CA GLU A 239 16.46 37.20 7.93
C GLU A 239 17.63 38.02 8.55
N GLU A 240 18.87 37.77 8.13
CA GLU A 240 19.99 38.63 8.52
C GLU A 240 21.02 38.80 7.40
N ARG A 241 20.97 40.00 6.80
CA ARG A 241 22.01 40.81 6.13
C ARG A 241 23.33 40.11 5.76
N ALA A 242 23.66 40.18 4.47
CA ALA A 242 25.05 40.22 3.98
C ALA A 242 25.85 41.33 4.70
N PRO A 243 27.18 41.18 4.96
CA PRO A 243 28.15 40.84 3.91
C PRO A 243 29.36 39.94 4.29
N GLU A 244 30.00 39.50 3.19
CA GLU A 244 31.44 39.21 2.95
C GLU A 244 32.16 37.97 3.53
N ARG A 245 32.34 37.00 2.60
CA ARG A 245 33.58 36.28 2.21
C ARG A 245 34.64 35.92 3.28
N ALA A 246 34.87 34.61 3.43
CA ALA A 246 36.19 34.00 3.20
C ALA A 246 36.14 32.46 3.12
N SER A 247 36.56 31.94 1.96
CA SER A 247 37.40 30.76 1.70
C SER A 247 37.47 29.59 2.70
N GLY A 248 37.27 28.37 2.19
CA GLY A 248 38.18 27.28 2.55
C GLY A 248 37.59 25.87 2.70
N SER A 249 38.05 25.00 1.80
CA SER A 249 38.38 23.58 2.04
C SER A 249 37.28 22.51 1.89
N LEU A 250 37.39 21.83 0.75
CA LEU A 250 36.94 20.47 0.48
C LEU A 250 37.53 19.48 1.50
N HIS A 251 36.68 18.75 2.22
CA HIS A 251 37.03 17.44 2.76
C HIS A 251 36.05 16.37 2.29
N ARG A 252 36.55 15.60 1.32
CA ARG A 252 36.08 14.29 0.88
C ARG A 252 36.21 13.32 2.06
N ALA A 253 35.10 12.83 2.59
CA ALA A 253 35.06 11.70 3.50
C ALA A 253 34.59 10.45 2.75
N THR A 254 35.53 9.54 2.57
CA THR A 254 35.31 8.14 2.17
C THR A 254 34.66 7.39 3.32
N GLY A 255 33.42 6.93 3.13
CA GLY A 255 32.70 6.05 4.04
C GLY A 255 32.39 4.73 3.34
N THR A 256 32.94 3.66 3.88
CA THR A 256 32.83 2.25 3.46
C THR A 256 31.39 1.75 3.40
N PHE A 257 31.08 1.08 2.27
CA PHE A 257 29.85 0.33 2.00
C PHE A 257 29.58 -0.74 3.07
N GLY A 258 28.37 -0.71 3.64
CA GLY A 258 27.79 -1.74 4.50
C GLY A 258 26.38 -2.09 4.01
N ALA A 259 25.99 -3.35 4.19
CA ALA A 259 24.92 -4.06 3.47
C ALA A 259 23.52 -3.39 3.48
N PHE A 260 22.84 -3.54 2.34
CA PHE A 260 21.52 -3.03 2.01
C PHE A 260 20.43 -3.43 3.02
N ALA A 261 19.68 -2.44 3.47
CA ALA A 261 18.40 -2.61 4.16
C ALA A 261 17.31 -1.98 3.26
N THR A 262 16.29 -2.76 2.90
CA THR A 262 15.12 -2.46 2.03
C THR A 262 13.88 -1.86 2.76
N PRO A 263 13.28 -0.74 2.30
CA PRO A 263 12.10 -0.10 2.93
C PRO A 263 10.73 -0.71 2.52
N PRO A 264 9.61 -0.51 3.27
CA PRO A 264 8.34 -1.24 3.08
C PRO A 264 7.16 -0.35 2.71
N TRP A 265 6.26 -0.84 1.84
CA TRP A 265 4.96 -0.20 1.56
C TRP A 265 3.85 -1.22 1.32
N GLY A 266 2.71 -1.05 1.99
CA GLY A 266 1.41 -0.84 1.33
C GLY A 266 0.38 -1.95 1.49
N ILE A 267 -0.46 -1.82 2.53
CA ILE A 267 -1.59 -2.65 2.96
C ILE A 267 -1.15 -3.87 3.76
N ALA A 268 -1.04 -3.65 5.07
CA ALA A 268 -0.87 -4.66 6.10
C ALA A 268 -1.63 -5.97 5.80
N ALA A 269 -0.89 -6.93 5.30
CA ALA A 269 -1.16 -8.33 5.46
C ALA A 269 -0.40 -8.81 6.70
N THR A 270 -1.11 -9.25 7.73
CA THR A 270 -0.50 -9.69 8.98
C THR A 270 0.26 -11.00 8.79
N PRO A 271 1.58 -11.04 9.04
CA PRO A 271 2.06 -11.86 10.16
C PRO A 271 3.30 -11.32 10.88
N LYS A 272 3.32 -11.53 12.21
CA LYS A 272 4.52 -11.51 13.04
C LYS A 272 5.24 -12.85 12.94
N ALA A 273 6.51 -12.85 12.57
CA ALA A 273 7.43 -13.91 12.95
C ALA A 273 7.98 -13.62 14.36
N GLN A 274 7.98 -14.63 15.23
CA GLN A 274 8.61 -14.58 16.54
C GLN A 274 10.13 -14.57 16.38
N SER A 275 10.78 -13.49 16.79
CA SER A 275 12.20 -13.48 17.11
C SER A 275 12.37 -13.26 18.62
N GLU A 276 13.20 -14.10 19.25
CA GLU A 276 13.58 -13.95 20.65
C GLU A 276 14.17 -12.55 20.90
N PRO A 277 13.90 -11.94 22.08
CA PRO A 277 14.42 -10.62 22.38
C PRO A 277 15.95 -10.69 22.48
N PRO A 278 16.70 -9.80 21.80
CA PRO A 278 18.14 -9.76 21.95
C PRO A 278 18.51 -9.33 23.38
N PRO A 279 19.67 -9.75 23.89
CA PRO A 279 20.14 -9.34 25.21
C PRO A 279 20.22 -7.81 25.29
N ALA A 280 19.78 -7.26 26.42
CA ALA A 280 19.70 -5.82 26.66
C ALA A 280 21.08 -5.15 26.49
N SER A 281 21.28 -4.50 25.35
CA SER A 281 22.42 -3.63 25.11
C SER A 281 22.17 -2.27 25.76
N SER A 282 23.13 -1.79 26.54
CA SER A 282 23.10 -0.51 27.25
C SER A 282 23.52 0.70 26.38
N ALA A 283 23.69 0.52 25.06
CA ALA A 283 23.93 1.62 24.14
C ALA A 283 22.60 2.35 23.80
N PRO A 284 22.55 3.69 23.78
CA PRO A 284 21.37 4.41 23.34
C PRO A 284 21.05 4.02 21.89
N SER A 285 19.82 3.55 21.65
CA SER A 285 19.40 3.12 20.33
C SER A 285 19.53 4.28 19.33
N PRO A 286 20.13 4.06 18.14
CA PRO A 286 20.23 5.08 17.09
C PRO A 286 18.85 5.56 16.60
N LEU A 287 17.76 4.88 16.99
CA LEU A 287 16.37 5.27 16.74
C LEU A 287 15.88 6.42 17.62
N ILE A 288 16.50 6.68 18.77
CA ILE A 288 15.99 7.69 19.72
C ILE A 288 15.99 9.10 19.10
N PRO A 289 17.06 9.57 18.44
CA PRO A 289 17.06 10.88 17.78
C PRO A 289 16.03 10.98 16.64
N VAL A 290 15.91 9.93 15.82
CA VAL A 290 14.98 9.88 14.68
C VAL A 290 13.54 9.90 15.16
N ARG A 291 13.23 9.12 16.20
CA ARG A 291 11.89 9.07 16.79
C ARG A 291 11.48 10.41 17.36
N ARG A 292 12.41 11.08 18.04
CA ARG A 292 12.17 12.44 18.52
C ARG A 292 11.91 13.41 17.37
N MET A 293 12.72 13.38 16.31
CA MET A 293 12.51 14.21 15.12
C MET A 293 11.12 13.99 14.50
N VAL A 294 10.73 12.73 14.27
CA VAL A 294 9.42 12.39 13.70
C VAL A 294 8.29 12.91 14.58
N PHE A 295 8.36 12.69 15.90
CA PHE A 295 7.32 13.13 16.83
C PHE A 295 7.26 14.65 16.99
N ASP A 296 8.41 15.31 17.14
CA ASP A 296 8.49 16.77 17.34
C ASP A 296 8.09 17.54 16.06
N SER A 297 8.21 16.91 14.87
CA SER A 297 7.81 17.53 13.59
C SER A 297 6.30 17.64 13.38
N GLY A 298 5.50 16.85 14.10
CA GLY A 298 4.05 16.74 13.86
C GLY A 298 3.66 16.04 12.55
N VAL A 299 4.62 15.43 11.84
CA VAL A 299 4.39 14.83 10.52
C VAL A 299 3.35 13.71 10.54
N LEU A 300 3.32 12.89 11.59
CA LEU A 300 2.38 11.78 11.71
C LEU A 300 0.94 12.30 11.82
N ALA A 301 0.73 13.37 12.58
CA ALA A 301 -0.57 14.03 12.65
C ALA A 301 -0.96 14.61 11.27
N ALA A 302 -0.02 15.22 10.55
CA ALA A 302 -0.28 15.74 9.20
C ALA A 302 -0.67 14.62 8.20
N MET A 303 0.03 13.49 8.24
CA MET A 303 -0.27 12.31 7.41
C MET A 303 -1.66 11.74 7.70
N LEU A 304 -2.03 11.57 8.98
CA LEU A 304 -3.37 11.12 9.38
C LEU A 304 -4.47 12.12 8.97
N ASP A 305 -4.14 13.41 8.99
CA ASP A 305 -5.07 14.45 8.61
C ASP A 305 -5.26 14.53 7.08
N ASP A 306 -4.24 14.15 6.31
CA ASP A 306 -4.33 13.86 4.87
C ASP A 306 -5.07 12.55 4.57
N GLU A 307 -4.89 11.49 5.37
CA GLU A 307 -5.64 10.24 5.28
C GLU A 307 -7.14 10.54 5.38
N ARG A 308 -7.52 11.35 6.38
CA ARG A 308 -8.89 11.85 6.55
C ARG A 308 -9.39 12.61 5.32
N ARG A 309 -8.56 13.47 4.70
CA ARG A 309 -8.94 14.21 3.48
C ARG A 309 -9.16 13.26 2.31
N CYS A 310 -8.31 12.25 2.15
CA CYS A 310 -8.47 11.19 1.15
C CYS A 310 -9.79 10.43 1.33
N PHE A 311 -10.10 9.94 2.54
CA PHE A 311 -11.35 9.21 2.77
C PHE A 311 -12.60 10.08 2.63
N ARG A 312 -12.54 11.36 3.03
CA ARG A 312 -13.61 12.32 2.73
C ARG A 312 -13.85 12.45 1.23
N ALA A 313 -12.78 12.54 0.45
CA ALA A 313 -12.86 12.69 -0.99
C ALA A 313 -13.36 11.38 -1.65
N ALA A 314 -12.94 10.21 -1.14
CA ALA A 314 -13.47 8.91 -1.54
C ALA A 314 -14.98 8.82 -1.27
N ARG A 315 -15.42 9.14 -0.05
CA ARG A 315 -16.84 9.15 0.32
C ARG A 315 -17.69 9.99 -0.62
N ARG A 316 -17.26 11.23 -0.89
CA ARG A 316 -17.98 12.14 -1.80
C ARG A 316 -18.07 11.59 -3.22
N ARG A 317 -16.97 11.04 -3.75
CA ARG A 317 -16.95 10.48 -5.11
C ARG A 317 -17.77 9.20 -5.21
N ALA A 318 -17.69 8.31 -4.22
CA ALA A 318 -18.51 7.11 -4.13
C ALA A 318 -20.00 7.46 -4.10
N ALA A 319 -20.39 8.48 -3.33
CA ALA A 319 -21.78 8.95 -3.29
C ALA A 319 -22.26 9.48 -4.65
N VAL A 320 -21.44 10.26 -5.36
CA VAL A 320 -21.76 10.76 -6.72
C VAL A 320 -21.90 9.61 -7.73
N LEU A 321 -21.09 8.57 -7.59
CA LEU A 321 -21.15 7.38 -8.46
C LEU A 321 -22.28 6.41 -8.06
N GLY A 322 -22.94 6.61 -6.92
CA GLY A 322 -23.98 5.71 -6.42
C GLY A 322 -23.46 4.47 -5.67
N ALA A 323 -22.16 4.39 -5.39
CA ALA A 323 -21.54 3.31 -4.60
C ALA A 323 -21.72 3.57 -3.10
N ARG A 324 -22.93 3.32 -2.60
CA ARG A 324 -23.36 3.62 -1.22
C ARG A 324 -22.56 2.87 -0.14
N ARG A 325 -22.25 1.59 -0.34
CA ARG A 325 -21.45 0.80 0.60
C ARG A 325 -20.03 1.34 0.69
N VAL A 326 -19.42 1.64 -0.45
CA VAL A 326 -18.09 2.27 -0.49
C VAL A 326 -18.11 3.65 0.17
N ALA A 327 -19.18 4.42 -0.02
CA ALA A 327 -19.33 5.72 0.64
C ALA A 327 -19.45 5.59 2.17
N ALA A 328 -20.24 4.64 2.67
CA ALA A 328 -20.38 4.37 4.11
C ALA A 328 -19.08 3.84 4.73
N TRP A 329 -18.40 2.93 4.04
CA TRP A 329 -17.08 2.45 4.44
C TRP A 329 -16.06 3.61 4.54
N ALA A 330 -16.00 4.47 3.53
CA ALA A 330 -15.12 5.63 3.53
C ALA A 330 -15.49 6.67 4.61
N GLU A 331 -16.76 6.77 5.01
CA GLU A 331 -17.20 7.60 6.13
C GLU A 331 -16.65 7.10 7.47
N ALA A 332 -16.74 5.78 7.72
CA ALA A 332 -16.19 5.16 8.91
C ALA A 332 -14.66 5.37 8.99
N ARG A 333 -13.96 5.23 7.84
CA ARG A 333 -12.53 5.52 7.74
C ARG A 333 -12.20 7.00 7.95
N GLU A 334 -12.98 7.93 7.39
CA GLU A 334 -12.83 9.37 7.63
C GLU A 334 -12.94 9.70 9.13
N ALA A 335 -13.92 9.09 9.83
CA ALA A 335 -14.12 9.31 11.26
C ALA A 335 -12.97 8.73 12.10
N GLN A 336 -12.50 7.52 11.77
CA GLN A 336 -11.36 6.90 12.43
C GLN A 336 -10.07 7.73 12.26
N ALA A 337 -9.75 8.13 11.03
CA ALA A 337 -8.56 8.94 10.73
C ALA A 337 -8.60 10.30 11.46
N ARG A 338 -9.79 10.91 11.57
CA ARG A 338 -9.97 12.15 12.35
C ARG A 338 -9.62 11.97 13.82
N GLU A 339 -10.10 10.90 14.43
CA GLU A 339 -9.85 10.64 15.84
C GLU A 339 -8.38 10.30 16.08
N LEU A 340 -7.76 9.50 15.20
CA LEU A 340 -6.33 9.21 15.26
C LEU A 340 -5.49 10.48 15.11
N ALA A 341 -5.79 11.34 14.13
CA ALA A 341 -5.07 12.60 13.93
C ALA A 341 -5.16 13.51 15.16
N ARG A 342 -6.34 13.60 15.80
CA ARG A 342 -6.53 14.36 17.04
C ARG A 342 -5.66 13.81 18.18
N CYS A 343 -5.72 12.51 18.42
CA CYS A 343 -4.94 11.86 19.47
C CYS A 343 -3.43 11.94 19.21
N GLU A 344 -3.00 11.83 17.95
CA GLU A 344 -1.61 11.97 17.55
C GLU A 344 -1.09 13.39 17.77
N ALA A 345 -1.91 14.41 17.50
CA ALA A 345 -1.57 15.81 17.77
C ALA A 345 -1.49 16.14 19.27
N GLU A 346 -2.38 15.55 20.08
CA GLU A 346 -2.38 15.71 21.54
C GLU A 346 -1.27 14.91 22.23
N SER A 347 -0.87 13.78 21.65
CA SER A 347 0.11 12.86 22.23
C SER A 347 0.97 12.21 21.14
N PRO A 348 2.06 12.86 20.68
CA PRO A 348 2.90 12.33 19.60
C PRO A 348 3.32 10.86 19.81
N GLY A 349 3.22 10.08 18.74
CA GLY A 349 3.41 8.63 18.72
C GLY A 349 2.23 7.82 19.26
N PHE A 350 1.05 8.41 19.47
CA PHE A 350 -0.15 7.71 19.94
C PHE A 350 -0.55 6.59 18.98
N ALA A 351 -0.63 6.87 17.68
CA ALA A 351 -1.04 5.91 16.65
C ALA A 351 -0.18 4.65 16.68
N ASN A 352 1.14 4.82 16.73
CA ASN A 352 2.11 3.72 16.86
C ASN A 352 1.89 2.89 18.14
N ARG A 353 1.69 3.55 19.28
CA ARG A 353 1.45 2.85 20.56
C ARG A 353 0.14 2.08 20.54
N ALA A 354 -0.93 2.69 20.02
CA ALA A 354 -2.23 2.05 19.89
C ALA A 354 -2.18 0.84 18.95
N HIS A 355 -1.46 0.95 17.83
CA HIS A 355 -1.23 -0.14 16.90
C HIS A 355 -0.48 -1.30 17.57
N GLY A 356 0.64 -1.01 18.25
CA GLY A 356 1.43 -2.01 18.97
C GLY A 356 0.66 -2.75 20.05
N LEU A 357 -0.20 -2.05 20.80
CA LEU A 357 -1.08 -2.66 21.81
C LEU A 357 -2.14 -3.58 21.19
N ASN A 358 -2.74 -3.19 20.07
CA ASN A 358 -3.71 -4.03 19.36
C ASN A 358 -3.04 -5.29 18.81
N ALA A 359 -1.86 -5.15 18.21
CA ALA A 359 -1.06 -6.28 17.74
C ALA A 359 -0.62 -7.22 18.88
N TRP A 360 -0.28 -6.68 20.05
CA TRP A 360 0.01 -7.49 21.23
C TRP A 360 -1.24 -8.21 21.76
N ALA A 361 -2.36 -7.51 21.89
CA ALA A 361 -3.61 -8.10 22.36
C ALA A 361 -4.08 -9.25 21.46
N LYS A 362 -3.98 -9.08 20.13
CA LYS A 362 -4.26 -10.14 19.17
C LYS A 362 -3.33 -11.34 19.31
N ALA A 363 -2.04 -11.12 19.62
CA ALA A 363 -1.06 -12.20 19.75
C ALA A 363 -1.18 -12.97 21.08
N VAL A 364 -1.71 -12.35 22.14
CA VAL A 364 -1.87 -12.97 23.46
C VAL A 364 -3.24 -13.64 23.63
N LEU A 365 -4.25 -13.20 22.88
CA LEU A 365 -5.63 -13.70 22.95
C LEU A 365 -6.01 -14.69 21.83
N ALA A 366 -5.14 -14.88 20.84
CA ALA A 366 -5.24 -15.95 19.83
C ALA A 366 -4.51 -17.20 20.31
#